data_AF-A0A432F930-F1
#
_entry.id   AF-A0A432F930-F1
#
_cell.length_a   1.000
_cell.length_b   1.000
_cell.length_c   1.000
_cell.angle_alpha   90.00
_cell.angle_beta   90.00
_cell.angle_gamma   90.00
#
_symmetry.space_group_name_H-M   'P 1'
#
loop_
_entity.id
_entity.type
_entity.pdbx_description
1 polymer ?
#
loop_
_entity_poly.entity_id
_entity_poly.type
_entity_poly.pdbx_seq_one_letter_code
_entity_poly.pdbx_strand_id
1 'polypeptide(L)'
;MIELKKEKSQLKDIAILYRANYLSQAIEKALINEGINYLTFGGIKFYQRQEVKDVHAFLRVIYDGEELSFRRIINTPTRKMGLVAQTKLFDWASQYKGSTFDALVNNFKDVPLSKGQKEELAILINTIRKYRKALETNPIDRAIRCFLTDINYYKI
;
A
#
# COMPACT_ATOMS: atom_id res chain seq x y z
N MET A 1 -0.59 33.52 23.41
CA MET A 1 -1.68 32.67 22.86
C MET A 1 -3.03 32.98 23.51
N ILE A 2 -3.12 33.13 24.83
CA ILE A 2 -4.34 33.53 25.55
C ILE A 2 -4.81 34.95 25.16
N GLU A 3 -3.90 35.87 24.80
CA GLU A 3 -4.25 37.23 24.35
C GLU A 3 -4.93 37.29 22.97
N LEU A 4 -4.60 36.41 22.02
CA LEU A 4 -5.19 36.42 20.68
C LEU A 4 -6.66 35.97 20.66
N LYS A 5 -7.10 35.18 21.65
CA LYS A 5 -8.54 34.87 21.85
C LYS A 5 -9.35 36.12 22.23
N LYS A 6 -8.73 37.17 22.78
CA LYS A 6 -9.41 38.43 23.15
C LYS A 6 -9.64 39.36 21.94
N GLU A 7 -8.90 39.20 20.84
CA GLU A 7 -9.01 40.05 19.65
C GLU A 7 -10.00 39.55 18.57
N LYS A 8 -10.84 38.53 18.85
CA LYS A 8 -11.77 37.92 17.87
C LYS A 8 -11.12 37.35 16.59
N SER A 9 -9.80 37.20 16.55
CA SER A 9 -9.11 36.55 15.42
C SER A 9 -9.52 35.08 15.32
N GLN A 10 -10.00 34.65 14.15
CA GLN A 10 -10.42 33.27 13.95
C GLN A 10 -9.17 32.38 13.84
N LEU A 11 -9.17 31.22 14.50
CA LEU A 11 -8.01 30.31 14.53
C LEU A 11 -7.53 29.88 13.13
N LYS A 12 -8.43 29.85 12.14
CA LYS A 12 -8.13 29.53 10.73
C LYS A 12 -7.24 30.58 10.04
N ASP A 13 -7.15 31.79 10.59
CA ASP A 13 -6.35 32.89 10.04
C ASP A 13 -4.94 32.95 10.68
N ILE A 14 -4.65 32.02 11.59
CA ILE A 14 -3.38 31.93 12.31
C ILE A 14 -2.55 30.79 11.72
N ALA A 15 -1.35 31.10 11.23
CA ALA A 15 -0.37 30.12 10.80
C ALA A 15 0.87 30.16 11.71
N ILE A 16 1.30 28.99 12.17
CA ILE A 16 2.55 28.84 12.95
C ILE A 16 3.61 28.27 12.01
N LEU A 17 4.61 29.08 11.70
CA LEU A 17 5.74 28.70 10.85
C LEU A 17 6.94 28.35 11.72
N TYR A 18 7.50 27.17 11.52
CA TYR A 18 8.70 26.70 12.22
C TYR A 18 9.72 26.16 11.21
N ARG A 19 11.01 26.26 11.57
CA ARG A 19 12.13 25.94 10.67
C ARG A 19 12.35 24.44 10.47
N ALA A 20 11.98 23.61 11.44
CA ALA A 20 12.31 22.19 11.43
C ALA A 20 11.17 21.33 11.99
N ASN A 21 10.91 20.18 11.38
CA ASN A 21 9.77 19.31 11.69
C ASN A 21 9.76 18.81 13.14
N TYR A 22 10.90 18.62 13.80
CA TYR A 22 10.94 18.17 15.20
C TYR A 22 10.37 19.21 16.18
N LEU A 23 10.35 20.50 15.81
CA LEU A 23 9.77 21.57 16.63
C LEU A 23 8.24 21.52 16.67
N SER A 24 7.60 20.86 15.69
CA SER A 24 6.15 20.68 15.65
C SER A 24 5.63 20.00 16.90
N GLN A 25 6.33 18.97 17.40
CA GLN A 25 5.84 18.15 18.51
C GLN A 25 5.58 18.93 19.81
N ALA A 26 6.44 19.89 20.14
CA ALA A 26 6.25 20.73 21.32
C ALA A 26 5.06 21.68 21.16
N ILE A 27 4.89 22.24 19.97
CA ILE A 27 3.79 23.15 19.62
C ILE A 27 2.46 22.40 19.61
N GLU A 28 2.42 21.22 18.99
CA GLU A 28 1.24 20.35 18.94
C GLU A 28 0.77 19.95 20.35
N LYS A 29 1.70 19.52 21.22
CA LYS A 29 1.36 19.20 22.62
C LYS A 29 0.75 20.39 23.37
N ALA A 30 1.31 21.59 23.18
CA ALA A 30 0.76 22.80 23.80
C ALA A 30 -0.64 23.13 23.27
N LEU A 31 -0.87 23.00 21.95
CA LEU A 31 -2.18 23.20 21.33
C LEU A 31 -3.23 22.19 21.83
N ILE A 32 -2.85 20.91 21.97
CA ILE A 32 -3.70 19.86 22.52
C ILE A 32 -4.09 20.16 23.97
N ASN A 33 -3.12 20.52 24.82
CA ASN A 33 -3.36 20.84 26.23
C ASN A 33 -4.33 22.02 26.41
N GLU A 34 -4.29 22.98 25.50
CA GLU A 34 -5.18 24.16 25.48
C GLU A 34 -6.52 23.91 24.75
N GLY A 35 -6.76 22.69 24.25
CA GLY A 35 -7.98 22.33 23.52
C GLY A 35 -8.15 23.12 22.21
N ILE A 36 -7.06 23.50 21.56
CA ILE A 36 -7.07 24.29 20.33
C ILE A 36 -7.01 23.33 19.13
N ASN A 37 -8.03 23.35 18.28
CA ASN A 37 -8.02 22.63 17.02
C ASN A 37 -6.93 23.18 16.08
N TYR A 38 -6.11 22.30 15.53
CA TYR A 38 -5.02 22.67 14.63
C TYR A 38 -4.91 21.69 13.46
N LEU A 39 -4.25 22.13 12.39
CA LEU A 39 -3.92 21.32 11.22
C LEU A 39 -2.41 21.37 11.01
N THR A 40 -1.77 20.20 10.85
CA THR A 40 -0.35 20.12 10.55
C THR A 40 -0.11 19.96 9.05
N PHE A 41 0.82 20.75 8.54
CA PHE A 41 1.31 20.65 7.18
C PHE A 41 2.76 20.13 7.22
N GLY A 42 3.06 19.05 6.50
CA GLY A 42 4.42 18.50 6.41
C GLY A 42 4.71 17.21 7.19
N GLY A 43 3.69 16.53 7.72
CA GLY A 43 3.80 15.17 8.25
C GLY A 43 3.94 14.09 7.16
N ILE A 44 3.70 12.83 7.53
CA ILE A 44 3.68 11.72 6.56
C ILE A 44 2.59 11.98 5.52
N LYS A 45 2.98 12.14 4.25
CA LYS A 45 2.04 12.36 3.16
C LYS A 45 1.10 11.16 3.05
N PHE A 46 -0.17 11.38 2.68
CA PHE A 46 -1.14 10.31 2.50
C PHE A 46 -0.62 9.14 1.63
N TYR A 47 -0.03 9.44 0.48
CA TYR A 47 0.57 8.45 -0.42
C TYR A 47 1.88 7.81 0.08
N GLN A 48 2.45 8.30 1.17
CA GLN A 48 3.63 7.69 1.78
C GLN A 48 3.29 6.58 2.76
N ARG A 49 2.05 6.55 3.25
CA ARG A 49 1.55 5.52 4.17
C ARG A 49 1.62 4.13 3.54
N GLN A 50 1.92 3.13 4.35
CA GLN A 50 2.19 1.77 3.86
C GLN A 50 0.94 1.17 3.22
N GLU A 51 -0.21 1.31 3.88
CA GLU A 51 -1.49 0.81 3.41
C GLU A 51 -1.92 1.43 2.08
N VAL A 52 -1.69 2.73 1.91
CA VAL A 52 -2.01 3.42 0.65
C VAL A 52 -1.12 2.93 -0.49
N LYS A 53 0.18 2.74 -0.22
CA LYS A 53 1.13 2.19 -1.20
C LYS A 53 0.80 0.75 -1.57
N ASP A 54 0.35 -0.06 -0.63
CA ASP A 54 0.00 -1.46 -0.87
C ASP A 54 -1.24 -1.57 -1.74
N VAL A 55 -2.32 -0.84 -1.40
CA VAL A 55 -3.54 -0.78 -2.22
C VAL A 55 -3.24 -0.29 -3.64
N HIS A 56 -2.40 0.74 -3.77
CA HIS A 56 -1.97 1.23 -5.06
C HIS A 56 -1.17 0.19 -5.86
N ALA A 57 -0.27 -0.56 -5.20
CA ALA A 57 0.47 -1.63 -5.85
C ALA A 57 -0.43 -2.80 -6.27
N PHE A 58 -1.41 -3.20 -5.45
CA PHE A 58 -2.40 -4.20 -5.84
C PHE A 58 -3.15 -3.79 -7.10
N LEU A 59 -3.63 -2.54 -7.15
CA LEU A 59 -4.33 -2.01 -8.30
C LEU A 59 -3.51 -2.06 -9.58
N ARG A 60 -2.24 -1.62 -9.52
CA ARG A 60 -1.35 -1.68 -10.68
C ARG A 60 -1.18 -3.12 -11.17
N VAL A 61 -0.85 -4.05 -10.27
CA VAL A 61 -0.70 -5.46 -10.65
C VAL A 61 -1.99 -6.02 -11.28
N ILE A 62 -3.16 -5.68 -10.75
CA ILE A 62 -4.43 -6.15 -11.33
C ILE A 62 -4.65 -5.53 -12.71
N TYR A 63 -4.29 -4.26 -12.92
CA TYR A 63 -4.46 -3.56 -14.18
C TYR A 63 -3.45 -4.03 -15.25
N ASP A 64 -2.15 -3.83 -15.03
CA ASP A 64 -1.09 -4.05 -16.02
C ASP A 64 -0.10 -5.16 -15.65
N GLY A 65 -0.10 -5.64 -14.41
CA GLY A 65 0.87 -6.64 -13.95
C GLY A 65 2.27 -6.06 -13.69
N GLU A 66 2.37 -4.76 -13.37
CA GLU A 66 3.64 -4.05 -13.16
C GLU A 66 4.59 -4.80 -12.21
N GLU A 67 5.83 -4.99 -12.66
CA GLU A 67 6.90 -5.71 -11.97
C GLU A 67 7.23 -5.15 -10.57
N LEU A 68 7.39 -3.82 -10.44
CA LEU A 68 7.74 -3.19 -9.17
C LEU A 68 6.63 -3.33 -8.13
N SER A 69 5.39 -3.17 -8.58
CA SER A 69 4.22 -3.36 -7.72
C SER A 69 4.06 -4.82 -7.32
N PHE A 70 4.32 -5.76 -8.24
CA PHE A 70 4.29 -7.20 -7.94
C PHE A 70 5.30 -7.60 -6.86
N ARG A 71 6.54 -7.10 -6.96
CA ARG A 71 7.59 -7.29 -5.95
C ARG A 71 7.18 -6.83 -4.57
N ARG A 72 6.43 -5.72 -4.49
CA ARG A 72 5.92 -5.17 -3.23
C ARG A 72 4.83 -6.06 -2.61
N ILE A 73 3.91 -6.57 -3.41
CA ILE A 73 2.70 -7.24 -2.90
C ILE A 73 2.85 -8.75 -2.69
N ILE A 74 3.89 -9.37 -3.24
CA ILE A 74 4.04 -10.83 -3.26
C ILE A 74 3.94 -11.47 -1.87
N ASN A 75 4.50 -10.82 -0.85
CA ASN A 75 4.47 -11.28 0.53
C ASN A 75 3.59 -10.42 1.44
N THR A 76 2.62 -9.71 0.87
CA THR A 76 1.67 -8.86 1.60
C THR A 76 0.22 -9.30 1.32
N PRO A 77 -0.54 -9.83 2.30
CA PRO A 77 -0.10 -10.37 3.60
C PRO A 77 0.98 -11.45 3.51
N THR A 78 1.60 -11.79 4.64
CA THR A 78 2.66 -12.79 4.74
C THR A 78 2.25 -14.13 4.13
N ARG A 79 2.87 -14.53 3.03
CA ARG A 79 2.60 -15.77 2.27
C ARG A 79 3.72 -16.81 2.36
N LYS A 80 4.56 -16.73 3.41
CA LYS A 80 5.78 -17.55 3.56
C LYS A 80 6.74 -17.40 2.36
N MET A 81 6.67 -16.26 1.67
CA MET A 81 7.53 -15.89 0.55
C MET A 81 8.69 -15.05 1.09
N GLY A 82 9.67 -15.71 1.70
CA GLY A 82 10.88 -15.04 2.21
C GLY A 82 11.80 -14.54 1.09
N LEU A 83 12.82 -13.76 1.44
CA LEU A 83 13.75 -13.15 0.49
C LEU A 83 14.36 -14.17 -0.49
N VAL A 84 14.83 -15.32 0.00
CA VAL A 84 15.44 -16.36 -0.85
C VAL A 84 14.44 -16.91 -1.89
N ALA A 85 13.18 -17.10 -1.49
CA ALA A 85 12.13 -17.58 -2.38
C ALA A 85 11.76 -16.52 -3.42
N GLN A 86 11.67 -15.26 -3.00
CA GLN A 86 11.43 -14.13 -3.89
C GLN A 86 12.55 -13.99 -4.92
N THR A 87 13.82 -14.01 -4.51
CA THR A 87 14.96 -13.95 -5.43
C THR A 87 14.94 -15.08 -6.45
N LYS A 88 14.74 -16.34 -6.00
CA LYS A 88 14.61 -17.50 -6.91
C LYS A 88 13.48 -17.33 -7.93
N LEU A 89 12.34 -16.79 -7.50
CA LEU A 89 11.21 -16.54 -8.39
C LEU A 89 11.55 -15.47 -9.43
N PHE A 90 12.16 -14.36 -9.02
CA PHE A 90 12.50 -13.26 -9.93
C PHE A 90 13.63 -13.63 -10.89
N ASP A 91 14.61 -14.41 -10.46
CA ASP A 91 15.68 -14.94 -11.31
C ASP A 91 15.18 -15.99 -12.30
N TRP A 92 14.13 -16.73 -11.94
CA TRP A 92 13.43 -17.61 -12.86
C TRP A 92 12.59 -16.82 -13.87
N ALA A 93 11.86 -15.80 -13.40
CA ALA A 93 11.00 -14.98 -14.25
C ALA A 93 11.79 -14.14 -15.27
N SER A 94 13.01 -13.70 -14.92
CA SER A 94 13.89 -12.91 -15.80
C SER A 94 14.35 -13.66 -17.05
N GLN A 95 14.21 -14.99 -17.09
CA GLN A 95 14.53 -15.82 -18.25
C GLN A 95 13.46 -15.74 -19.34
N TYR A 96 12.26 -15.24 -18.99
CA TYR A 96 11.13 -15.10 -19.90
C TYR A 96 10.97 -13.65 -20.34
N LYS A 97 10.42 -13.45 -21.55
CA LYS A 97 10.03 -12.12 -22.02
C LYS A 97 8.68 -11.74 -21.41
N GLY A 98 8.61 -10.62 -20.69
CA GLY A 98 7.38 -10.09 -20.11
C GLY A 98 7.52 -9.71 -18.64
N SER A 99 6.39 -9.45 -17.97
CA SER A 99 6.37 -9.23 -16.52
C SER A 99 6.52 -10.56 -15.76
N THR A 100 6.94 -10.51 -14.49
CA THR A 100 6.94 -11.71 -13.64
C THR A 100 5.56 -12.35 -13.54
N PHE A 101 4.50 -11.52 -13.57
CA PHE A 101 3.13 -12.01 -13.58
C PHE A 101 2.82 -12.83 -14.84
N ASP A 102 3.26 -12.38 -16.01
CA ASP A 102 3.05 -13.11 -17.28
C ASP A 102 3.82 -14.44 -17.29
N ALA A 103 5.07 -14.43 -16.82
CA ALA A 103 5.87 -15.65 -16.68
C ALA A 103 5.17 -16.68 -15.78
N LEU A 104 4.58 -16.21 -14.66
CA LEU A 104 3.82 -17.05 -13.74
C LEU A 104 2.53 -17.61 -14.32
N VAL A 105 1.80 -16.82 -15.12
CA VAL A 105 0.56 -17.28 -15.76
C VAL A 105 0.85 -18.35 -16.82
N ASN A 106 1.96 -18.22 -17.55
CA ASN A 106 2.29 -19.12 -18.66
C ASN A 106 3.03 -20.39 -18.21
N ASN A 107 3.94 -20.28 -17.23
CA ASN A 107 4.90 -21.34 -16.87
C ASN A 107 4.82 -21.78 -15.40
N PHE A 108 3.63 -21.76 -14.80
CA PHE A 108 3.44 -22.01 -13.36
C PHE A 108 4.01 -23.35 -12.85
N LYS A 109 4.03 -24.39 -13.70
CA LYS A 109 4.50 -25.73 -13.33
C LYS A 109 5.99 -25.75 -12.96
N ASP A 110 6.79 -25.01 -13.73
CA ASP A 110 8.26 -25.02 -13.68
C ASP A 110 8.84 -24.06 -12.65
N VAL A 111 7.98 -23.37 -11.88
CA VAL A 111 8.40 -22.43 -10.84
C VAL A 111 9.29 -23.14 -9.80
N PRO A 112 10.50 -22.64 -9.50
CA PRO A 112 11.45 -23.29 -8.61
C PRO A 112 11.17 -22.99 -7.12
N LEU A 113 9.95 -23.27 -6.66
CA LEU A 113 9.48 -23.02 -5.29
C LEU A 113 8.94 -24.30 -4.62
N SER A 114 8.88 -24.29 -3.29
CA SER A 114 8.28 -25.40 -2.52
C SER A 114 6.77 -25.52 -2.77
N LYS A 115 6.19 -26.69 -2.49
CA LYS A 115 4.76 -26.96 -2.69
C LYS A 115 3.86 -25.93 -2.00
N GLY A 116 4.13 -25.62 -0.72
CA GLY A 116 3.33 -24.64 0.02
C GLY A 116 3.45 -23.21 -0.53
N GLN A 117 4.63 -22.82 -1.02
CA GLN A 117 4.82 -21.51 -1.68
C GLN A 117 4.08 -21.44 -3.02
N LYS A 118 4.06 -22.55 -3.78
CA LYS A 118 3.27 -22.64 -5.01
C LYS A 118 1.77 -22.52 -4.71
N GLU A 119 1.26 -23.16 -3.68
CA GLU A 119 -0.16 -23.06 -3.30
C GLU A 119 -0.57 -21.62 -2.99
N GLU A 120 0.20 -20.91 -2.16
CA GLU A 120 -0.05 -19.49 -1.84
C GLU A 120 0.04 -18.59 -3.07
N LEU A 121 1.02 -18.83 -3.94
CA LEU A 121 1.21 -18.06 -5.16
C LEU A 121 0.07 -18.30 -6.16
N ALA A 122 -0.42 -19.54 -6.26
CA ALA A 122 -1.57 -19.88 -7.09
C ALA A 122 -2.84 -19.16 -6.62
N ILE A 123 -3.08 -19.11 -5.30
CA ILE A 123 -4.21 -18.37 -4.70
C ILE A 123 -4.12 -16.89 -5.09
N LEU A 124 -2.93 -16.29 -4.95
CA LEU A 124 -2.71 -14.88 -5.31
C LEU A 124 -2.99 -14.63 -6.80
N ILE A 125 -2.39 -15.42 -7.71
CA ILE A 125 -2.56 -15.26 -9.16
C ILE A 125 -4.04 -15.42 -9.55
N ASN A 126 -4.72 -16.45 -9.03
CA ASN A 126 -6.13 -16.68 -9.32
C ASN A 126 -7.01 -15.52 -8.84
N THR A 127 -6.70 -14.97 -7.66
CA THR A 127 -7.38 -13.79 -7.14
C THR A 127 -7.14 -12.58 -8.04
N ILE A 128 -5.90 -12.31 -8.44
CA ILE A 128 -5.58 -11.20 -9.37
C ILE A 128 -6.35 -11.37 -10.68
N ARG A 129 -6.37 -12.57 -11.27
CA ARG A 129 -7.10 -12.84 -12.52
C ARG A 129 -8.62 -12.65 -12.38
N LYS A 130 -9.21 -13.07 -11.24
CA LYS A 130 -10.63 -12.86 -10.92
C LYS A 130 -10.95 -11.36 -10.89
N TYR A 131 -10.14 -10.57 -10.19
CA TYR A 131 -10.39 -9.14 -10.03
C TYR A 131 -9.99 -8.29 -11.24
N ARG A 132 -9.06 -8.75 -12.09
CA ARG A 132 -8.79 -8.13 -13.39
C ARG A 132 -10.04 -8.13 -14.27
N LYS A 133 -10.74 -9.27 -14.35
CA LYS A 133 -12.05 -9.36 -15.03
C LYS A 133 -13.15 -8.56 -14.33
N ALA A 134 -13.15 -8.56 -13.00
CA ALA A 134 -14.17 -7.83 -12.24
C ALA A 134 -14.09 -6.31 -12.45
N LEU A 135 -12.89 -5.75 -12.68
CA LEU A 135 -12.69 -4.31 -12.93
C LEU A 135 -13.27 -3.85 -14.27
N GLU A 136 -13.48 -4.73 -15.24
CA GLU A 136 -14.09 -4.37 -16.53
C GLU A 136 -15.58 -4.04 -16.37
N THR A 137 -16.23 -4.57 -15.33
CA THR A 137 -17.70 -4.50 -15.14
C THR A 137 -18.12 -3.78 -13.87
N ASN A 138 -17.28 -3.79 -12.83
CA ASN A 138 -17.61 -3.23 -11.52
C ASN A 138 -16.79 -1.96 -11.24
N PRO A 139 -17.32 -1.05 -10.41
CA PRO A 139 -16.55 0.11 -9.98
C PRO A 139 -15.34 -0.30 -9.14
N ILE A 140 -14.27 0.49 -9.28
CA ILE A 140 -12.94 0.22 -8.72
C ILE A 140 -12.99 0.04 -7.20
N ASP A 141 -13.76 0.87 -6.48
CA ASP A 141 -13.85 0.84 -5.03
C ASP A 141 -14.42 -0.50 -4.52
N ARG A 142 -15.44 -1.04 -5.19
CA ARG A 142 -16.05 -2.33 -4.84
C ARG A 142 -15.10 -3.48 -5.13
N ALA A 143 -14.45 -3.47 -6.30
CA ALA A 143 -13.52 -4.51 -6.70
C ALA A 143 -12.32 -4.60 -5.74
N ILE A 144 -11.71 -3.46 -5.38
CA ILE A 144 -10.61 -3.43 -4.41
C ILE A 144 -11.06 -3.92 -3.04
N ARG A 145 -12.19 -3.43 -2.52
CA ARG A 145 -12.67 -3.84 -1.18
C ARG A 145 -12.83 -5.35 -1.10
N CYS A 146 -13.49 -5.95 -2.09
CA CYS A 146 -13.64 -7.40 -2.17
C CYS A 146 -12.29 -8.12 -2.32
N PHE A 147 -11.37 -7.59 -3.13
CA PHE A 147 -10.01 -8.13 -3.27
C PHE A 147 -9.26 -8.16 -1.94
N LEU A 148 -9.25 -7.03 -1.20
CA LEU A 148 -8.57 -6.91 0.09
C LEU A 148 -9.15 -7.86 1.15
N THR A 149 -10.46 -8.09 1.10
CA THR A 149 -11.13 -9.09 1.94
C THR A 149 -10.71 -10.52 1.56
N ASP A 150 -10.70 -10.85 0.26
CA ASP A 150 -10.33 -12.19 -0.23
C ASP A 150 -8.87 -12.54 0.13
N ILE A 151 -7.95 -11.58 0.06
CA ILE A 151 -6.55 -11.81 0.45
C ILE A 151 -6.31 -11.71 1.97
N ASN A 152 -7.34 -11.47 2.79
CA ASN A 152 -7.24 -11.24 4.24
C ASN A 152 -6.31 -10.08 4.65
N TYR A 153 -6.28 -8.99 3.89
CA TYR A 153 -5.40 -7.84 4.17
C TYR A 153 -5.73 -7.15 5.51
N TYR A 154 -7.00 -7.14 5.93
CA TYR A 154 -7.43 -6.48 7.16
C TYR A 154 -7.17 -7.28 8.45
N LYS A 155 -6.68 -8.52 8.34
CA LYS A 155 -6.36 -9.38 9.49
C LYS A 155 -4.86 -9.39 9.84
N ILE A 156 -4.09 -8.52 9.19
CA ILE A 156 -2.64 -8.34 9.38
C ILE A 156 -2.38 -7.59 10.69
#